data_AF-A0A7V4IVS1-F1
#
_entry.id   AF-A0A7V4IVS1-F1
#
_cell.length_a   1.000
_cell.length_b   1.000
_cell.length_c   1.000
_cell.angle_alpha   90.00
_cell.angle_beta   90.00
_cell.angle_gamma   90.00
#
_symmetry.space_group_name_H-M   'P 1'
#
loop_
_entity.id
_entity.type
_entity.pdbx_description
1 polymer ?
#
loop_
_entity_poly.entity_id
_entity_poly.type
_entity_poly.pdbx_seq_one_letter_code
_entity_poly.pdbx_strand_id
1 'polypeptide(L)'
;MRLDEFKQAIKREFGPNLEHATPANIREFLDRLQQQGRTPGLQDRIELSETKVTYEEILRDFFVRVLDYPPEEAVILLWTMAFELSFSALEVHLADRLGSLFGDMEP
;
A
#
# COMPACT_ATOMS: atom_id res chain seq x y z
N MET A 1 3.89 -8.85 -11.92
CA MET A 1 2.96 -8.07 -12.79
C MET A 1 3.81 -7.15 -13.65
N ARG A 2 3.47 -6.94 -14.92
CA ARG A 2 4.22 -5.98 -15.77
C ARG A 2 3.79 -4.54 -15.48
N LEU A 3 4.67 -3.57 -15.72
CA LEU A 3 4.38 -2.16 -15.41
C LEU A 3 3.16 -1.61 -16.17
N ASP A 4 2.94 -2.02 -17.42
CA ASP A 4 1.79 -1.55 -18.19
C ASP A 4 0.47 -2.13 -17.72
N GLU A 5 0.46 -3.39 -17.25
CA GLU A 5 -0.70 -4.02 -16.62
C GLU A 5 -1.05 -3.29 -15.33
N PHE A 6 -0.03 -2.95 -14.54
CA PHE A 6 -0.18 -2.16 -13.32
C PHE A 6 -0.80 -0.78 -13.61
N LYS A 7 -0.25 -0.03 -14.58
CA LYS A 7 -0.81 1.28 -14.98
C LYS A 7 -2.27 1.17 -15.43
N GLN A 8 -2.61 0.14 -16.20
CA GLN A 8 -4.00 -0.08 -16.63
C GLN A 8 -4.92 -0.43 -15.47
N ALA A 9 -4.45 -1.23 -14.51
CA ALA A 9 -5.20 -1.56 -13.31
C ALA A 9 -5.49 -0.29 -12.48
N ILE A 10 -4.47 0.55 -12.25
CA ILE A 10 -4.63 1.84 -11.57
C ILE A 10 -5.67 2.73 -12.25
N LYS A 11 -5.55 2.93 -13.57
CA LYS A 11 -6.49 3.78 -14.32
C LYS A 11 -7.91 3.23 -14.33
N ARG A 12 -8.07 1.91 -14.35
CA ARG A 12 -9.37 1.24 -14.32
C ARG A 12 -10.05 1.37 -12.96
N GLU A 13 -9.29 1.21 -11.89
CA GLU A 13 -9.82 1.26 -10.52
C GLU A 13 -10.10 2.70 -10.07
N PHE A 14 -9.16 3.60 -10.31
CA PHE A 14 -9.16 4.93 -9.71
C PHE A 14 -9.44 6.07 -10.68
N GLY A 15 -9.53 5.78 -11.99
CA GLY A 15 -9.64 6.80 -13.04
C GLY A 15 -8.27 7.29 -13.53
N PRO A 16 -8.21 7.92 -14.72
CA PRO A 16 -6.97 8.41 -15.33
C PRO A 16 -6.16 9.39 -14.47
N ASN A 17 -6.81 10.12 -13.57
CA ASN A 17 -6.22 11.11 -12.67
C ASN A 17 -6.44 10.76 -11.19
N LEU A 18 -6.76 9.49 -10.88
CA LEU A 18 -7.07 9.02 -9.52
C LEU A 18 -8.30 9.70 -8.90
N GLU A 19 -9.20 10.24 -9.71
CA GLU A 19 -10.40 10.97 -9.28
C GLU A 19 -11.41 10.11 -8.49
N HIS A 20 -11.30 8.79 -8.57
CA HIS A 20 -12.14 7.84 -7.84
C HIS A 20 -11.39 7.20 -6.67
N ALA A 21 -10.15 7.63 -6.38
CA ALA A 21 -9.38 7.12 -5.25
C ALA A 21 -10.05 7.53 -3.93
N THR A 22 -10.45 6.52 -3.15
CA THR A 22 -10.98 6.69 -1.80
C THR A 22 -10.18 5.81 -0.85
N PRO A 23 -10.06 6.16 0.43
CA PRO A 23 -9.27 5.34 1.33
C PRO A 23 -9.73 3.87 1.41
N ALA A 24 -11.04 3.63 1.33
CA ALA A 24 -11.63 2.29 1.30
C ALA A 24 -11.20 1.48 0.06
N ASN A 25 -11.42 2.02 -1.15
CA ASN A 25 -11.08 1.27 -2.36
C ASN A 25 -9.57 1.14 -2.60
N ILE A 26 -8.76 2.06 -2.05
CA ILE A 26 -7.30 1.92 -2.05
C ILE A 26 -6.89 0.71 -1.24
N ARG A 27 -7.38 0.57 0.00
CA ARG A 27 -7.05 -0.59 0.84
C ARG A 27 -7.44 -1.89 0.17
N GLU A 28 -8.66 -1.97 -0.34
CA GLU A 28 -9.13 -3.16 -1.06
C GLU A 28 -8.30 -3.48 -2.30
N PHE A 29 -7.89 -2.47 -3.06
CA PHE A 29 -7.04 -2.66 -4.24
C PHE A 29 -5.65 -3.17 -3.85
N LEU A 30 -5.03 -2.58 -2.84
CA LEU A 30 -3.71 -2.97 -2.34
C LEU A 30 -3.72 -4.41 -1.80
N ASP A 31 -4.77 -4.80 -1.08
CA ASP A 31 -4.95 -6.17 -0.59
C ASP A 31 -5.03 -7.17 -1.75
N ARG A 32 -5.78 -6.85 -2.81
CA ARG A 32 -5.86 -7.69 -4.01
C ARG A 32 -4.51 -7.79 -4.72
N LEU A 33 -3.76 -6.69 -4.82
CA LEU A 33 -2.46 -6.66 -5.46
C LEU A 33 -1.44 -7.55 -4.73
N GLN A 34 -1.44 -7.51 -3.39
CA GLN A 34 -0.59 -8.37 -2.56
C GLN A 34 -0.95 -9.86 -2.70
N GLN A 35 -2.24 -10.18 -2.79
CA GLN A 35 -2.70 -11.57 -2.97
C GLN A 35 -2.28 -12.14 -4.33
N GLN A 36 -2.28 -11.33 -5.40
CA GLN A 36 -1.84 -11.74 -6.73
C GLN A 36 -0.31 -11.98 -6.81
N GLY A 37 0.47 -11.31 -5.96
CA GLY A 37 1.92 -11.50 -5.86
C GLY A 37 2.33 -12.73 -5.05
N ARG A 38 1.43 -13.29 -4.23
CA ARG A 38 1.70 -14.53 -3.49
C ARG A 38 1.65 -15.72 -4.44
N THR A 39 2.80 -16.33 -4.70
CA THR A 39 2.88 -17.58 -5.47
C THR A 39 2.09 -18.68 -4.72
N PRO A 40 1.12 -19.37 -5.36
CA PRO A 40 0.42 -20.50 -4.75
C PRO A 40 1.37 -21.70 -4.73
N GLY A 41 2.23 -21.76 -3.70
CA GLY A 41 3.25 -22.83 -3.59
C GLY A 41 3.80 -23.06 -2.18
N LEU A 42 3.56 -22.16 -1.22
CA LEU A 42 3.94 -22.40 0.18
C LEU A 42 2.82 -23.16 0.91
N GLN A 43 2.68 -24.43 0.55
CA GLN A 43 1.95 -25.45 1.31
C GLN A 43 2.87 -26.20 2.29
N ASP A 44 4.09 -25.70 2.50
CA ASP A 44 4.96 -26.15 3.58
C ASP A 44 4.78 -25.26 4.81
N ARG A 45 4.84 -25.91 5.97
CA ARG A 45 4.82 -25.36 7.33
C ARG A 45 5.36 -23.91 7.34
N ILE A 46 4.48 -22.96 7.61
CA ILE A 46 4.84 -21.54 7.75
C ILE A 46 5.74 -21.40 8.98
N GLU A 47 7.05 -21.49 8.77
CA GLU A 47 8.02 -21.08 9.78
C GLU A 47 8.15 -19.57 9.68
N LEU A 48 7.48 -18.86 10.58
CA LEU A 48 7.66 -17.41 10.79
C LEU A 48 9.05 -17.18 11.42
N SER A 49 10.12 -17.41 10.65
CA SER A 49 11.46 -16.94 10.97
C SER A 49 11.63 -15.50 10.50
N GLU A 50 10.70 -14.62 10.87
CA GLU A 50 10.85 -13.18 10.65
C GLU A 50 11.94 -12.67 11.59
N THR A 51 13.15 -12.50 11.05
CA THR A 51 14.32 -12.03 11.81
C THR A 51 14.25 -10.53 12.11
N LYS A 52 13.31 -9.81 11.49
CA LYS A 52 13.10 -8.37 11.63
C LYS A 52 11.85 -8.17 12.47
N VAL A 53 12.01 -7.58 13.65
CA VAL A 53 10.95 -7.55 14.67
C VAL A 53 10.35 -6.15 14.80
N THR A 54 11.05 -5.15 14.25
CA THR A 54 10.58 -3.76 14.28
C THR A 54 10.15 -3.29 12.89
N TYR A 55 9.14 -2.42 12.88
CA TYR A 55 8.68 -1.73 11.67
C TYR A 55 9.83 -1.00 10.95
N GLU A 56 10.74 -0.39 11.72
CA GLU A 56 11.91 0.28 11.18
C GLU A 56 12.86 -0.67 10.45
N GLU A 57 13.15 -1.84 11.02
CA GLU A 57 13.99 -2.86 10.37
C GLU A 57 13.36 -3.37 9.07
N ILE A 58 12.04 -3.54 9.06
CA ILE A 58 11.27 -3.96 7.89
C ILE A 58 11.36 -2.89 6.79
N LEU A 59 11.14 -1.62 7.13
CA LEU A 59 11.29 -0.52 6.17
C LEU A 59 12.71 -0.43 5.61
N ARG A 60 13.73 -0.49 6.47
CA ARG A 60 15.12 -0.49 6.01
C ARG A 60 15.41 -1.67 5.08
N ASP A 61 14.89 -2.87 5.39
CA ASP A 61 15.01 -4.03 4.50
C ASP A 61 14.42 -3.76 3.13
N PHE A 62 13.19 -3.25 3.12
CA PHE A 62 12.45 -2.96 1.92
C PHE A 62 13.23 -1.97 1.05
N PHE A 63 13.70 -0.86 1.61
CA PHE A 63 14.43 0.16 0.86
C PHE A 63 15.79 -0.32 0.35
N VAL A 64 16.47 -1.21 1.06
CA VAL A 64 17.70 -1.82 0.56
C VAL A 64 17.39 -2.75 -0.61
N ARG A 65 16.45 -3.69 -0.40
CA ARG A 65 16.12 -4.71 -1.39
C ARG A 65 15.50 -4.15 -2.66
N VAL A 66 14.65 -3.12 -2.55
CA VAL A 66 13.92 -2.55 -3.71
C VAL A 66 14.87 -2.03 -4.79
N LEU A 67 16.09 -1.61 -4.43
CA LEU A 67 17.11 -1.14 -5.36
C LEU A 67 17.74 -2.27 -6.19
N ASP A 68 17.64 -3.51 -5.73
CA ASP A 68 18.19 -4.68 -6.41
C ASP A 68 17.17 -5.34 -7.37
N TYR A 69 15.91 -4.90 -7.36
CA TYR A 69 14.88 -5.42 -8.27
C TYR A 69 15.01 -4.86 -9.70
N PRO A 70 14.46 -5.56 -10.71
CA PRO A 70 14.26 -4.99 -12.02
C PRO A 70 13.52 -3.63 -11.93
N PRO A 71 13.90 -2.62 -12.73
CA PRO A 71 13.34 -1.27 -12.61
C PRO A 71 11.81 -1.20 -12.63
N GLU A 72 11.16 -2.03 -13.45
CA GLU A 72 9.69 -2.09 -13.50
C GLU A 72 9.09 -2.58 -12.18
N GLU A 73 9.66 -3.61 -11.58
CA GLU A 73 9.20 -4.16 -10.31
C GLU A 73 9.46 -3.19 -9.16
N ALA A 74 10.65 -2.57 -9.12
CA ALA A 74 11.01 -1.55 -8.15
C ALA A 74 10.04 -0.35 -8.20
N VAL A 75 9.71 0.14 -9.40
CA VAL A 75 8.76 1.25 -9.58
C VAL A 75 7.37 0.89 -9.06
N ILE A 76 6.88 -0.33 -9.33
CA ILE A 76 5.58 -0.78 -8.82
C ILE A 76 5.58 -0.81 -7.29
N LEU A 77 6.61 -1.41 -6.67
CA LEU A 77 6.72 -1.51 -5.22
C LEU A 77 6.79 -0.13 -4.55
N LEU A 78 7.66 0.75 -5.06
CA LEU A 78 7.82 2.11 -4.55
C LEU A 78 6.55 2.94 -4.72
N TRP A 79 5.90 2.87 -5.88
CA TRP A 79 4.65 3.60 -6.11
C TRP A 79 3.56 3.14 -5.17
N THR A 80 3.42 1.82 -4.97
CA THR A 80 2.39 1.22 -4.12
C THR A 80 2.56 1.65 -2.67
N MET A 81 3.79 1.59 -2.14
CA MET A 81 4.09 2.06 -0.79
C MET A 81 3.87 3.57 -0.64
N ALA A 82 4.33 4.38 -1.60
CA ALA A 82 4.12 5.82 -1.55
C ALA A 82 2.63 6.18 -1.57
N PHE A 83 1.84 5.46 -2.35
CA PHE A 83 0.41 5.63 -2.45
C PHE A 83 -0.30 5.28 -1.13
N GLU A 84 0.02 4.13 -0.53
CA GLU A 84 -0.51 3.71 0.76
C GLU A 84 -0.19 4.71 1.89
N LEU A 85 1.08 5.14 1.98
CA LEU A 85 1.52 6.09 3.01
C LEU A 85 0.84 7.45 2.84
N SER A 86 0.71 7.94 1.61
CA SER A 86 0.10 9.25 1.33
C SER A 86 -1.37 9.30 1.74
N PHE A 87 -2.13 8.23 1.46
CA PHE A 87 -3.55 8.17 1.82
C PHE A 87 -3.77 7.83 3.29
N SER A 88 -2.91 7.02 3.91
CA SER A 88 -2.95 6.80 5.36
C SER A 88 -2.69 8.12 6.12
N ALA A 89 -1.73 8.92 5.67
CA ALA A 89 -1.49 10.24 6.23
C ALA A 89 -2.68 11.20 6.01
N LEU A 90 -3.33 11.14 4.85
CA LEU A 90 -4.52 11.94 4.56
C LEU A 90 -5.71 11.56 5.46
N GLU A 91 -5.94 10.26 5.70
CA GLU A 91 -6.97 9.79 6.62
C GLU A 91 -6.79 10.35 8.02
N VAL A 92 -5.56 10.32 8.56
CA VAL A 92 -5.25 10.87 9.88
C VAL A 92 -5.58 12.36 9.92
N HIS A 93 -5.15 13.14 8.92
CA HIS A 93 -5.46 14.57 8.87
C HIS A 93 -6.96 14.87 8.73
N LEU A 94 -7.72 14.03 8.01
CA LEU A 94 -9.17 14.19 7.89
C LEU A 94 -9.88 13.82 9.19
N ALA A 95 -9.45 12.76 9.88
CA ALA A 95 -9.98 12.35 11.17
C ALA A 95 -9.75 13.43 12.23
N ASP A 96 -8.55 14.03 12.29
CA ASP A 96 -8.24 15.12 13.21
C ASP A 96 -9.15 16.34 12.97
N ARG A 97 -9.36 16.71 11.70
CA ARG A 97 -10.27 17.82 11.35
C ARG A 97 -11.71 17.52 11.73
N LEU A 98 -12.23 16.33 11.41
CA LEU A 98 -13.60 15.95 11.75
C LEU A 98 -13.78 15.89 13.27
N GLY A 99 -12.81 15.32 14.00
CA GLY A 99 -12.80 15.32 15.47
C GLY A 99 -12.88 16.73 16.05
N SER A 100 -12.11 17.68 15.50
CA SER A 100 -12.18 19.08 15.93
C SER A 100 -13.53 19.76 15.64
N LEU A 101 -14.23 19.36 14.57
CA LEU A 101 -15.54 19.92 14.20
C LEU A 101 -16.70 19.36 15.03
N PHE A 102 -16.57 18.14 15.56
CA PHE A 102 -17.61 17.47 16.35
C PHE A 102 -17.32 17.47 17.86
N GLY A 103 -16.10 17.77 18.28
CA GLY A 103 -15.71 17.88 19.69
C GLY A 103 -16.36 19.05 20.44
N ASP A 104 -16.81 20.09 19.73
CA ASP A 104 -17.55 21.22 20.31
C ASP A 104 -19.07 20.93 20.47
N MET A 105 -19.54 19.73 20.12
CA MET A 105 -20.96 19.34 20.18
C MET A 105 -21.29 18.29 21.26
N GLU A 106 -20.48 18.17 22.31
CA GLU A 106 -20.91 17.46 23.53
C GLU A 106 -21.73 18.40 24.45
N PRO A 107 -22.87 17.92 25.01
CA PRO A 107 -23.77 18.72 25.86
C PRO A 107 -23.23 19.00 27.27
#